data_AF-A0A0W8G3B2-F1
#
_entry.id   AF-A0A0W8G3B2-F1
#
_cell.length_a   1.000
_cell.length_b   1.000
_cell.length_c   1.000
_cell.angle_alpha   90.00
_cell.angle_beta   90.00
_cell.angle_gamma   90.00
#
_symmetry.space_group_name_H-M   'P 1'
#
loop_
_entity.id
_entity.type
_entity.pdbx_description
1 polymer ?
#
loop_
_entity_poly.entity_id
_entity_poly.type
_entity_poly.pdbx_seq_one_letter_code
_entity_poly.pdbx_strand_id
1 'polypeptide(L)'
;MKKLLLSLALPAVVVTLAAVLDGPATARAFLGFGERHASVALRDGVVTIPLADVSGGTAKFYTVKVHGTDVRFFILTTPDGVTRSAFDACDVCYPARKGYEQDGPDMICRNCGLRFREDLVGEVRGGCNPSPLAHELADGTIRITEAALMEGLRYFPGGAS
;
A
#
# COMPACT_ATOMS: atom_id res chain seq x y z
N MET A 1 -18.21 44.20 54.83
CA MET A 1 -17.29 43.05 54.99
C MET A 1 -17.01 42.47 53.62
N LYS A 2 -15.71 42.33 53.29
CA LYS A 2 -15.01 41.46 52.30
C LYS A 2 -15.82 40.94 51.08
N LYS A 3 -15.39 41.35 49.87
CA LYS A 3 -14.66 40.54 48.83
C LYS A 3 -15.57 39.47 48.18
N LEU A 4 -15.61 39.22 46.87
CA LEU A 4 -14.60 39.31 45.83
C LEU A 4 -15.35 39.16 44.48
N LEU A 5 -15.04 39.99 43.50
CA LEU A 5 -15.42 39.77 42.10
C LEU A 5 -14.59 38.59 41.57
N LEU A 6 -15.23 37.60 40.94
CA LEU A 6 -14.54 36.56 40.18
C LEU A 6 -14.98 36.66 38.71
N SER A 7 -14.13 37.33 37.93
CA SER A 7 -14.19 37.45 36.48
C SER A 7 -13.86 36.08 35.85
N LEU A 8 -14.83 35.46 35.16
CA LEU A 8 -14.56 34.33 34.28
C LEU A 8 -13.97 34.88 32.97
N ALA A 9 -12.65 34.83 32.84
CA ALA A 9 -11.96 35.08 31.57
C ALA A 9 -12.14 33.86 30.65
N LEU A 10 -12.75 34.06 29.47
CA LEU A 10 -12.66 33.12 28.36
C LEU A 10 -11.20 33.08 27.87
N PRO A 11 -10.55 31.91 27.74
CA PRO A 11 -9.31 31.85 26.99
C PRO A 11 -9.67 31.92 25.49
N ALA A 12 -9.37 33.07 24.88
CA ALA A 12 -9.20 33.15 23.44
C ALA A 12 -8.06 32.21 23.05
N VAL A 13 -8.39 31.07 22.44
CA VAL A 13 -7.40 30.19 21.82
C VAL A 13 -6.90 30.91 20.57
N VAL A 14 -5.83 31.68 20.75
CA VAL A 14 -5.05 32.26 19.67
C VAL A 14 -4.34 31.09 18.99
N VAL A 15 -4.86 30.65 17.85
CA VAL A 15 -4.14 29.76 16.94
C VAL A 15 -3.02 30.59 16.32
N THR A 16 -1.83 30.53 16.90
CA THR A 16 -0.63 31.11 16.32
C THR A 16 -0.19 30.25 15.14
N LEU A 17 -0.41 30.77 13.93
CA LEU A 17 0.15 30.24 12.69
C LEU A 17 1.66 30.55 12.67
N ALA A 18 2.47 29.70 13.31
CA ALA A 18 3.93 29.76 13.18
C ALA A 18 4.36 28.95 11.95
N ALA A 19 4.51 29.66 10.83
CA ALA A 19 5.28 29.16 9.69
C ALA A 19 6.75 29.06 10.10
N VAL A 20 7.28 27.84 10.17
CA VAL A 20 8.72 27.60 10.25
C VAL A 20 9.11 26.88 8.97
N LEU A 21 9.63 27.67 8.03
CA LEU A 21 10.39 27.20 6.87
C LEU A 21 11.80 26.81 7.36
N ASP A 22 12.41 25.83 6.69
CA ASP A 22 13.77 25.29 6.89
C ASP A 22 13.87 23.96 7.66
N GLY A 23 13.20 22.93 7.13
CA GLY A 23 13.52 21.52 7.39
C GLY A 23 13.79 20.76 6.09
N PRO A 24 14.74 19.80 6.05
CA PRO A 24 14.98 18.98 4.88
C PRO A 24 13.70 18.22 4.50
N ALA A 25 13.47 18.04 3.20
CA ALA A 25 12.26 17.51 2.60
C ALA A 25 12.04 16.01 2.90
N THR A 26 11.82 15.65 4.15
CA THR A 26 11.33 14.35 4.57
C THR A 26 10.07 14.51 5.41
N ALA A 27 8.97 14.01 4.85
CA ALA A 27 7.70 13.70 5.51
C ALA A 27 6.86 14.87 6.02
N ARG A 28 6.12 15.51 5.10
CA ARG A 28 4.78 16.03 5.40
C ARG A 28 3.84 14.85 5.69
N ALA A 29 3.92 14.28 6.89
CA ALA A 29 3.01 13.24 7.39
C ALA A 29 2.02 13.80 8.42
N PHE A 30 1.44 14.98 8.16
CA PHE A 30 0.54 15.64 9.12
C PHE A 30 -0.94 15.73 8.70
N LEU A 31 -1.36 15.04 7.63
CA LEU A 31 -2.78 14.85 7.25
C LEU A 31 -2.99 13.46 6.59
N GLY A 32 -2.79 12.39 7.36
CA GLY A 32 -2.92 11.00 6.89
C GLY A 32 -4.36 10.55 6.69
N PHE A 33 -5.03 11.05 5.64
CA PHE A 33 -6.24 10.42 5.09
C PHE A 33 -5.85 9.43 3.99
N GLY A 34 -5.66 8.15 4.32
CA GLY A 34 -5.97 7.05 3.39
C GLY A 34 -4.91 6.51 2.42
N GLU A 35 -3.64 6.93 2.45
CA GLU A 35 -2.62 6.27 1.59
C GLU A 35 -2.22 4.89 2.13
N ARG A 36 -2.79 3.82 1.53
CA ARG A 36 -2.49 2.41 1.86
C ARG A 36 -1.27 1.85 1.12
N HIS A 37 -0.82 2.50 0.06
CA HIS A 37 0.21 1.99 -0.84
C HIS A 37 1.45 2.88 -0.79
N ALA A 38 2.59 2.28 -0.46
CA ALA A 38 3.87 2.98 -0.56
C ALA A 38 4.24 3.15 -2.04
N SER A 39 4.56 4.38 -2.44
CA SER A 39 5.00 4.64 -3.82
C SER A 39 6.41 4.12 -4.05
N VAL A 40 6.60 3.34 -5.11
CA VAL A 40 7.91 2.85 -5.56
C VAL A 40 8.18 3.32 -6.98
N ALA A 41 9.47 3.42 -7.33
CA ALA A 41 9.90 3.89 -8.64
C ALA A 41 10.31 2.72 -9.53
N LEU A 42 9.88 2.77 -10.78
CA LEU A 42 10.45 1.95 -11.85
C LEU A 42 11.76 2.60 -12.30
N ARG A 43 12.89 1.91 -12.14
CA ARG A 43 14.22 2.38 -12.56
C ARG A 43 14.84 1.34 -13.47
N ASP A 44 15.28 1.77 -14.65
CA ASP A 44 15.87 0.87 -15.65
C ASP A 44 15.00 -0.37 -15.94
N GLY A 45 13.68 -0.16 -15.99
CA GLY A 45 12.70 -1.22 -16.25
C GLY A 45 12.44 -2.19 -15.09
N VAL A 46 12.90 -1.88 -13.87
CA VAL A 46 12.74 -2.75 -12.69
C VAL A 46 12.31 -1.94 -11.46
N VAL A 47 11.35 -2.49 -10.71
CA VAL A 47 11.08 -2.12 -9.32
C VAL A 47 11.91 -3.01 -8.42
N THR A 48 12.70 -2.42 -7.53
CA THR A 48 13.54 -3.13 -6.57
C THR A 48 13.08 -2.80 -5.16
N ILE A 49 12.76 -3.84 -4.38
CA ILE A 49 12.31 -3.74 -2.99
C ILE A 49 13.24 -4.60 -2.11
N PRO A 50 13.81 -4.07 -1.01
CA PRO A 50 14.57 -4.88 -0.07
C PRO A 50 13.73 -6.03 0.49
N LEU A 51 14.25 -7.26 0.48
CA LEU A 51 13.54 -8.42 1.03
C LEU A 51 13.20 -8.24 2.53
N ALA A 52 14.05 -7.52 3.26
CA ALA A 52 13.83 -7.18 4.65
C ALA A 52 12.54 -6.37 4.89
N ASP A 53 12.12 -5.53 3.93
CA ASP A 53 10.96 -4.65 4.08
C ASP A 53 9.63 -5.41 4.12
N VAL A 54 9.61 -6.61 3.53
CA VAL A 54 8.43 -7.49 3.45
C VAL A 54 8.54 -8.72 4.34
N SER A 55 9.58 -8.77 5.18
CA SER A 55 9.75 -9.81 6.19
C SER A 55 8.74 -9.65 7.34
N GLY A 56 8.34 -10.76 7.96
CA GLY A 56 7.45 -10.74 9.14
C GLY A 56 5.98 -11.05 8.88
N GLY A 57 5.63 -11.73 7.78
CA GLY A 57 4.28 -12.26 7.54
C GLY A 57 3.23 -11.24 7.10
N THR A 58 3.47 -9.95 7.33
CA THR A 58 2.50 -8.89 6.99
C THR A 58 2.74 -8.35 5.59
N ALA A 59 1.70 -8.38 4.76
CA ALA A 59 1.69 -7.84 3.42
C ALA A 59 1.97 -6.33 3.40
N LYS A 60 2.89 -5.94 2.53
CA LYS A 60 3.20 -4.56 2.20
C LYS A 60 2.59 -4.22 0.85
N PHE A 61 1.89 -3.10 0.81
CA PHE A 61 1.16 -2.64 -0.37
C PHE A 61 1.94 -1.51 -1.04
N TYR A 62 2.04 -1.57 -2.37
CA TYR A 62 2.84 -0.66 -3.17
C TYR A 62 2.06 -0.13 -4.37
N THR A 63 2.46 1.04 -4.86
CA THR A 63 1.99 1.60 -6.12
C THR A 63 3.19 2.03 -6.97
N VAL A 64 3.10 1.78 -8.27
CA VAL A 64 4.12 2.19 -9.26
C VAL A 64 3.43 2.70 -10.52
N LYS A 65 3.97 3.75 -11.12
CA LYS A 65 3.46 4.29 -12.38
C LYS A 65 4.10 3.54 -13.56
N VAL A 66 3.28 2.90 -14.38
CA VAL A 66 3.68 2.17 -15.60
C VAL A 66 2.88 2.73 -16.77
N HIS A 67 3.56 3.34 -17.74
CA HIS A 67 2.92 4.01 -18.88
C HIS A 67 1.74 4.94 -18.50
N GLY A 68 1.91 5.72 -17.44
CA GLY A 68 0.89 6.65 -16.94
C GLY A 68 -0.21 6.03 -16.07
N THR A 69 -0.25 4.70 -15.94
CA THR A 69 -1.21 3.97 -15.09
C THR A 69 -0.59 3.66 -13.73
N ASP A 70 -1.34 3.89 -12.65
CA ASP A 70 -0.93 3.47 -11.31
C ASP A 70 -1.27 1.99 -11.10
N VAL A 71 -0.22 1.17 -11.09
CA VAL A 71 -0.30 -0.27 -10.85
C VAL A 71 -0.10 -0.53 -9.36
N ARG A 72 -1.10 -1.11 -8.71
CA ARG A 72 -1.07 -1.44 -7.29
C ARG A 72 -0.81 -2.93 -7.10
N PHE A 73 0.05 -3.27 -6.16
CA PHE A 73 0.39 -4.65 -5.85
C PHE A 73 0.73 -4.78 -4.37
N PHE A 74 0.85 -6.01 -3.89
CA PHE A 74 1.34 -6.28 -2.56
C PHE A 74 2.32 -7.45 -2.56
N ILE A 75 3.15 -7.49 -1.53
CA ILE A 75 4.16 -8.51 -1.30
C ILE A 75 4.12 -8.91 0.17
N LEU A 76 4.26 -10.20 0.45
CA LEU A 76 4.44 -10.75 1.78
C LEU A 76 5.43 -11.91 1.75
N THR A 77 6.11 -12.15 2.86
CA THR A 77 6.86 -13.39 3.08
C THR A 77 6.09 -14.25 4.07
N THR A 78 5.65 -15.42 3.64
CA THR A 78 4.87 -16.38 4.45
C THR A 78 5.72 -17.01 5.56
N PRO A 79 5.12 -17.62 6.60
CA PRO A 79 5.86 -18.18 7.73
C PRO A 79 6.91 -19.25 7.38
N ASP A 80 6.74 -19.94 6.25
CA ASP A 80 7.70 -20.90 5.68
C ASP A 80 8.89 -20.23 4.94
N GLY A 81 8.93 -18.89 4.90
CA GLY A 81 9.99 -18.10 4.30
C GLY A 81 9.80 -17.82 2.81
N VAL A 82 8.67 -18.20 2.21
CA VAL A 82 8.42 -17.99 0.78
C VAL A 82 7.89 -16.56 0.55
N THR A 83 8.54 -15.81 -0.34
CA THR A 83 8.04 -14.50 -0.77
C THR A 83 6.95 -14.66 -1.84
N ARG A 84 5.81 -14.00 -1.64
CA ARG A 84 4.66 -13.99 -2.54
C ARG A 84 4.35 -12.58 -2.99
N SER A 85 3.95 -12.43 -4.25
CA SER A 85 3.52 -11.15 -4.83
C SER A 85 2.30 -11.33 -5.71
N ALA A 86 1.41 -10.35 -5.63
CA ALA A 86 0.21 -10.30 -6.45
C ALA A 86 -0.20 -8.85 -6.70
N PHE A 87 -0.93 -8.62 -7.79
CA PHE A 87 -1.64 -7.37 -8.00
C PHE A 87 -2.68 -7.17 -6.89
N ASP A 88 -2.92 -5.92 -6.51
CA ASP A 88 -3.99 -5.55 -5.58
C ASP A 88 -5.35 -5.51 -6.33
N ALA A 89 -5.64 -6.60 -7.04
CA ALA A 89 -6.77 -6.78 -7.95
C ALA A 89 -6.97 -8.28 -8.29
N CYS A 90 -8.13 -8.60 -8.88
CA CYS A 90 -8.44 -9.92 -9.40
C CYS A 90 -9.32 -9.86 -10.65
N ASP A 91 -9.49 -10.99 -11.32
CA ASP A 91 -10.24 -11.08 -12.59
C ASP A 91 -11.72 -10.66 -12.47
N VAL A 92 -12.29 -10.74 -11.26
CA VAL A 92 -13.72 -10.46 -11.03
C VAL A 92 -13.96 -9.09 -10.44
N CYS A 93 -13.26 -8.74 -9.35
CA CYS A 93 -13.60 -7.57 -8.54
C CYS A 93 -12.78 -6.32 -8.87
N TYR A 94 -11.82 -6.38 -9.79
CA TYR A 94 -11.00 -5.22 -10.14
C TYR A 94 -11.79 -3.94 -10.52
N PRO A 95 -12.98 -3.99 -11.16
CA PRO A 95 -13.69 -2.76 -11.52
C PRO A 95 -14.10 -1.91 -10.29
N ALA A 96 -14.27 -2.55 -9.12
CA ALA A 96 -14.60 -1.86 -7.87
C ALA A 96 -13.38 -1.15 -7.24
N ARG A 97 -12.15 -1.46 -7.68
CA ARG A 97 -10.88 -0.86 -7.20
C ARG A 97 -10.62 -0.98 -5.71
N LYS A 98 -11.33 -1.88 -5.02
CA LYS A 98 -11.21 -2.08 -3.58
C LYS A 98 -10.05 -2.96 -3.16
N GLY A 99 -9.40 -3.73 -4.03
CA GLY A 99 -8.20 -4.51 -3.66
C GLY A 99 -8.40 -5.47 -2.48
N TYR A 100 -7.32 -5.72 -1.74
CA TYR A 100 -7.19 -6.74 -0.70
C TYR A 100 -6.68 -6.20 0.63
N GLU A 101 -6.92 -6.93 1.71
CA GLU A 101 -6.30 -6.71 3.02
C GLU A 101 -5.98 -8.02 3.71
N GLN A 102 -4.95 -8.01 4.55
CA GLN A 102 -4.59 -9.19 5.32
C GLN A 102 -5.34 -9.23 6.65
N ASP A 103 -5.80 -10.41 7.02
CA ASP A 103 -6.23 -10.75 8.38
C ASP A 103 -5.68 -12.13 8.76
N GLY A 104 -4.64 -12.13 9.59
CA GLY A 104 -3.90 -13.34 9.91
C GLY A 104 -3.35 -14.03 8.65
N PRO A 105 -3.62 -15.33 8.45
CA PRO A 105 -3.11 -16.10 7.30
C PRO A 105 -3.96 -15.93 6.04
N ASP A 106 -4.94 -15.03 6.05
CA ASP A 106 -5.87 -14.82 4.95
C ASP A 106 -5.69 -13.45 4.30
N MET A 107 -5.79 -13.44 2.98
CA MET A 107 -5.94 -12.26 2.15
C MET A 107 -7.41 -12.12 1.76
N ILE A 108 -8.02 -10.99 2.11
CA ILE A 108 -9.46 -10.75 1.99
C ILE A 108 -9.70 -9.75 0.87
N CYS A 109 -10.53 -10.12 -0.10
CA CYS A 109 -10.99 -9.14 -1.10
C CYS A 109 -11.94 -8.14 -0.43
N ARG A 110 -11.58 -6.85 -0.41
CA ARG A 110 -12.40 -5.80 0.23
C ARG A 110 -13.70 -5.50 -0.51
N ASN A 111 -13.90 -6.10 -1.69
CA ASN A 111 -15.16 -5.99 -2.43
C ASN A 111 -16.16 -7.08 -2.06
N CYS A 112 -15.76 -8.36 -2.13
CA CYS A 112 -16.67 -9.50 -1.98
C CYS A 112 -16.51 -10.26 -0.66
N GLY A 113 -15.48 -9.95 0.16
CA GLY A 113 -15.25 -10.56 1.47
C GLY A 113 -14.70 -12.00 1.43
N LEU A 114 -14.45 -12.57 0.25
CA LEU A 114 -13.81 -13.88 0.14
C LEU A 114 -12.37 -13.82 0.69
N ARG A 115 -11.98 -14.93 1.33
CA ARG A 115 -10.69 -15.13 1.99
C ARG A 115 -9.85 -16.12 1.20
N PHE A 116 -8.56 -15.81 1.06
CA PHE A 116 -7.59 -16.60 0.32
C PHE A 116 -6.37 -16.82 1.19
N ARG A 117 -5.93 -18.06 1.33
CA ARG A 117 -4.76 -18.37 2.16
C ARG A 117 -3.50 -17.71 1.58
N GLU A 118 -2.68 -17.12 2.45
CA GLU A 118 -1.44 -16.43 2.08
C GLU A 118 -0.44 -17.32 1.34
N ASP A 119 -0.38 -18.61 1.70
CA ASP A 119 0.46 -19.65 1.10
C ASP A 119 -0.02 -20.07 -0.31
N LEU A 120 -1.13 -19.52 -0.80
CA LEU A 120 -1.62 -19.72 -2.17
C LEU A 120 -1.58 -18.44 -3.02
N VAL A 121 -1.20 -17.30 -2.44
CA VAL A 121 -0.99 -16.06 -3.19
C VAL A 121 0.14 -16.26 -4.18
N GLY A 122 -0.08 -15.88 -5.45
CA GLY A 122 0.88 -16.08 -6.53
C GLY A 122 0.81 -17.45 -7.21
N GLU A 123 0.26 -18.46 -6.53
CA GLU A 123 0.15 -19.85 -7.03
C GLU A 123 -1.20 -20.10 -7.70
N VAL A 124 -2.29 -19.76 -7.01
CA VAL A 124 -3.65 -19.95 -7.53
C VAL A 124 -4.07 -18.76 -8.39
N ARG A 125 -4.63 -19.06 -9.56
CA ARG A 125 -5.05 -18.09 -10.57
C ARG A 125 -6.57 -18.17 -10.79
N GLY A 126 -7.14 -17.06 -11.23
CA GLY A 126 -8.55 -17.02 -11.64
C GLY A 126 -9.52 -16.60 -10.53
N GLY A 127 -10.65 -16.04 -10.96
CA GLY A 127 -11.75 -15.67 -10.08
C GLY A 127 -11.38 -14.52 -9.16
N CYS A 128 -11.74 -14.66 -7.87
CA CYS A 128 -11.47 -13.64 -6.86
C CYS A 128 -10.11 -13.81 -6.15
N ASN A 129 -9.26 -14.76 -6.56
CA ASN A 129 -7.90 -14.85 -6.01
C ASN A 129 -7.09 -13.60 -6.41
N PRO A 130 -6.21 -13.07 -5.53
CA PRO A 130 -5.26 -12.04 -5.92
C PRO A 130 -4.50 -12.49 -7.16
N SER A 131 -4.50 -11.67 -8.21
CA SER A 131 -3.87 -12.07 -9.47
C SER A 131 -2.35 -12.06 -9.36
N PRO A 132 -1.65 -13.17 -9.67
CA PRO A 132 -0.20 -13.27 -9.47
C PRO A 132 0.58 -12.18 -10.18
N LEU A 133 1.65 -11.73 -9.53
CA LEU A 133 2.66 -10.84 -10.09
C LEU A 133 4.01 -11.56 -9.99
N ALA A 134 4.68 -11.77 -11.12
CA ALA A 134 5.99 -12.41 -11.12
C ALA A 134 7.05 -11.51 -10.47
N HIS A 135 7.99 -12.12 -9.75
CA HIS A 135 9.15 -11.45 -9.18
C HIS A 135 10.37 -12.38 -9.19
N GLU A 136 11.54 -11.80 -9.00
CA GLU A 136 12.80 -12.52 -8.83
C GLU A 136 13.46 -12.11 -7.50
N LEU A 137 14.12 -13.06 -6.85
CA LEU A 137 14.95 -12.80 -5.68
C LEU A 137 16.42 -12.79 -6.09
N ALA A 138 17.11 -11.68 -5.86
CA ALA A 138 18.54 -11.54 -6.11
C ALA A 138 19.16 -10.54 -5.12
N ASP A 139 20.33 -10.87 -4.57
CA ASP A 139 21.13 -9.96 -3.73
C ASP A 139 20.35 -9.34 -2.55
N GLY A 140 19.47 -10.11 -1.91
CA GLY A 140 18.64 -9.63 -0.79
C GLY A 140 17.52 -8.67 -1.21
N THR A 141 17.20 -8.62 -2.49
CA THR A 141 16.13 -7.78 -3.05
C THR A 141 15.12 -8.60 -3.83
N ILE A 142 13.91 -8.06 -3.89
CA ILE A 142 12.82 -8.50 -4.75
C ILE A 142 12.81 -7.59 -5.96
N ARG A 143 12.86 -8.18 -7.14
CA ARG A 143 12.89 -7.49 -8.42
C ARG A 143 11.62 -7.81 -9.19
N ILE A 144 10.90 -6.78 -9.60
CA ILE A 144 9.69 -6.90 -10.42
C ILE A 144 9.94 -6.10 -11.70
N THR A 145 9.92 -6.79 -12.84
CA THR A 145 10.18 -6.16 -14.13
C THR A 145 8.99 -5.33 -14.60
N GLU A 146 9.25 -4.31 -15.41
CA GLU A 146 8.19 -3.55 -16.11
C GLU A 146 7.27 -4.48 -16.89
N ALA A 147 7.84 -5.48 -17.58
CA ALA A 147 7.08 -6.49 -18.31
C ALA A 147 6.09 -7.25 -17.41
N ALA A 148 6.51 -7.69 -16.23
CA ALA A 148 5.63 -8.35 -15.27
C ALA A 148 4.52 -7.42 -14.77
N LEU A 149 4.82 -6.13 -14.52
CA LEU A 149 3.82 -5.13 -14.13
C LEU A 149 2.81 -4.86 -15.25
N MET A 150 3.27 -4.87 -16.51
CA MET A 150 2.41 -4.63 -17.68
C MET A 150 1.31 -5.67 -17.84
N GLU A 151 1.52 -6.92 -17.39
CA GLU A 151 0.50 -7.98 -17.40
C GLU A 151 -0.76 -7.61 -16.60
N GLY A 152 -0.61 -6.73 -15.59
CA GLY A 152 -1.67 -6.28 -14.71
C GLY A 152 -2.37 -5.00 -15.14
N LEU A 153 -1.93 -4.31 -16.20
CA LEU A 153 -2.48 -2.99 -16.59
C LEU A 153 -4.00 -3.02 -16.78
N ARG A 154 -4.54 -4.14 -17.28
CA ARG A 154 -5.98 -4.34 -17.47
C ARG A 154 -6.81 -4.20 -16.20
N TYR A 155 -6.21 -4.42 -15.02
CA TYR A 155 -6.89 -4.31 -13.73
C TYR A 155 -7.01 -2.87 -13.21
N PHE A 156 -6.29 -1.92 -13.81
CA PHE A 156 -6.19 -0.55 -13.30
C PHE A 156 -6.60 0.50 -14.35
N PRO A 157 -7.82 0.42 -14.94
CA PRO A 157 -8.24 1.39 -15.94
C PRO A 157 -8.40 2.79 -15.33
N GLY A 158 -7.85 3.83 -15.97
CA GLY A 158 -8.07 5.24 -15.59
C GLY A 158 -7.42 5.64 -14.27
N GLY A 159 -6.08 5.70 -14.25
CA GLY A 159 -5.22 5.94 -13.08
C GLY A 159 -5.69 7.03 -12.10
N ALA A 160 -5.46 6.73 -10.81
CA ALA A 160 -5.86 7.44 -9.59
C ALA A 160 -7.38 7.62 -9.39
N SER A 161 -7.95 6.85 -8.46
CA SER A 161 -9.15 7.22 -7.71
C SER A 161 -8.75 7.82 -6.38
#